data_AF-A0A382K1X8-F1
#
_entry.id   AF-A0A382K1X8-F1
#
_cell.length_a   1.000
_cell.length_b   1.000
_cell.length_c   1.000
_cell.angle_alpha   90.00
_cell.angle_beta   90.00
_cell.angle_gamma   90.00
#
_symmetry.space_group_name_H-M   'P 1'
#
loop_
_entity.id
_entity.type
_entity.pdbx_description
1 polymer ?
#
loop_
_entity_poly.entity_id
_entity_poly.type
_entity_poly.pdbx_seq_one_letter_code
_entity_poly.pdbx_strand_id
1 'polypeptide(L)'
;VLSLANIPHFQYVGWSFDGFLALLYEYIMQRTHTCGELNEKNLDEIVTLCGWVHTRRDHGGLIFVDLWDKYGLTQVVLNPQIDHLA
;
A
#
# COMPACT_ATOMS: atom_id res chain seq x y z
N VAL A 1 -2.22 0.72 1.12
CA VAL A 1 -3.43 1.49 0.77
C VAL A 1 -3.00 2.80 0.14
N LEU A 2 -3.28 2.99 -1.14
CA LEU A 2 -3.55 4.33 -1.66
C LEU A 2 -4.89 4.23 -2.39
N SER A 3 -5.97 4.27 -1.60
CA SER A 3 -7.11 5.07 -2.03
C SER A 3 -6.59 6.50 -2.01
N LEU A 4 -6.66 7.21 -3.15
CA LEU A 4 -6.40 8.65 -3.22
C LEU A 4 -7.32 9.47 -2.27
N ALA A 5 -8.22 8.83 -1.50
CA ALA A 5 -9.23 9.48 -0.68
C ALA A 5 -8.91 9.61 0.82
N ASN A 6 -7.70 9.29 1.32
CA ASN A 6 -7.43 9.47 2.75
C ASN A 6 -5.98 9.88 3.09
N ILE A 7 -5.50 10.94 2.43
CA ILE A 7 -4.37 11.73 2.94
C ILE A 7 -4.95 12.68 4.00
N PRO A 8 -4.62 12.52 5.30
CA PRO A 8 -5.13 13.42 6.32
C PRO A 8 -4.48 14.80 6.12
N HIS A 9 -5.30 15.81 5.89
CA HIS A 9 -4.94 17.24 5.99
C HIS A 9 -3.83 17.79 5.08
N PHE A 10 -3.68 17.33 3.83
CA PHE A 10 -2.94 18.13 2.84
C PHE A 10 -3.88 19.11 2.14
N GLN A 11 -3.98 20.31 2.72
CA GLN A 11 -4.47 21.48 2.00
C GLN A 11 -3.66 21.62 0.70
N TYR A 12 -4.35 21.60 -0.44
CA TYR A 12 -3.79 21.90 -1.75
C TYR A 12 -3.35 23.37 -1.80
N VAL A 13 -2.15 23.68 -1.29
CA VAL A 13 -1.54 25.00 -1.45
C VAL A 13 -0.05 24.80 -1.75
N GLY A 14 0.33 24.99 -3.02
CA GLY A 14 1.68 25.46 -3.37
C GLY A 14 2.75 24.44 -3.79
N TRP A 15 2.42 23.21 -4.16
CA TRP A 15 3.44 22.29 -4.67
C TRP A 15 3.62 22.50 -6.18
N SER A 16 4.84 22.79 -6.62
CA SER A 16 5.20 22.67 -8.04
C SER A 16 5.00 21.21 -8.48
N PHE A 17 4.69 20.99 -9.76
CA PHE A 17 4.51 19.65 -10.33
C PHE A 17 5.67 18.70 -9.99
N ASP A 18 6.88 19.25 -9.87
CA ASP A 18 8.10 18.53 -9.51
C ASP A 18 8.09 17.97 -8.08
N GLY A 19 7.47 18.66 -7.13
CA GLY A 19 7.44 18.22 -5.73
C GLY A 19 6.53 17.00 -5.50
N PHE A 20 5.37 16.96 -6.18
CA PHE A 20 4.49 15.80 -6.13
C PHE A 20 5.11 14.58 -6.81
N LEU A 21 5.78 14.78 -7.94
CA LEU A 21 6.48 13.72 -8.64
C LEU A 21 7.68 13.19 -7.84
N ALA A 22 8.42 14.06 -7.14
CA ALA A 22 9.50 13.64 -6.27
C ALA A 22 9.01 12.74 -5.13
N LEU A 23 7.90 13.10 -4.48
CA LEU A 23 7.28 12.27 -3.44
C LEU A 23 6.77 10.93 -3.98
N LEU A 24 6.13 10.94 -5.15
CA LEU A 24 5.68 9.72 -5.80
C LEU A 24 6.87 8.83 -6.20
N TYR A 25 7.97 9.43 -6.64
CA TYR A 25 9.20 8.74 -7.03
C TYR A 25 9.88 8.11 -5.81
N GLU A 26 10.09 8.88 -4.74
CA GLU A 26 10.66 8.37 -3.49
C GLU A 26 9.82 7.22 -2.92
N TYR A 27 8.49 7.34 -2.98
CA TYR A 27 7.57 6.29 -2.55
C TYR A 27 7.66 5.03 -3.43
N ILE A 28 7.69 5.16 -4.76
CA ILE A 28 7.86 4.03 -5.68
C ILE A 28 9.23 3.35 -5.47
N MET A 29 10.27 4.12 -5.14
CA MET A 29 11.61 3.61 -4.88
C MET A 29 11.72 2.76 -3.61
N GLN A 30 10.77 2.86 -2.67
CA GLN A 30 10.74 2.01 -1.47
C GLN A 30 10.10 0.64 -1.69
N ARG A 31 9.59 0.34 -2.89
CA ARG A 31 9.01 -0.97 -3.21
C ARG A 31 10.08 -2.06 -3.17
N THR A 32 9.91 -3.04 -2.28
CA THR A 32 10.80 -4.21 -2.21
C THR A 32 10.37 -5.32 -3.14
N HIS A 33 9.05 -5.49 -3.32
CA HIS A 33 8.47 -6.62 -4.04
C HIS A 33 7.31 -6.22 -4.96
N THR A 34 7.04 -7.03 -5.98
CA THR A 34 5.83 -6.94 -6.82
C THR A 34 4.67 -7.76 -6.25
N CYS A 35 3.43 -7.41 -6.59
CA CYS A 35 2.25 -8.12 -6.06
C CYS A 35 2.13 -9.57 -6.60
N GLY A 36 2.83 -9.89 -7.70
CA GLY A 36 2.78 -11.21 -8.33
C GLY A 36 3.88 -12.19 -7.89
N GLU A 37 4.90 -11.75 -7.16
CA GLU A 37 6.10 -12.57 -6.91
C GLU A 37 6.17 -13.19 -5.51
N LEU A 38 5.33 -12.72 -4.58
CA LEU A 38 5.28 -13.25 -3.22
C LEU A 38 4.89 -14.72 -3.21
N ASN A 39 5.67 -15.52 -2.50
CA ASN A 39 5.49 -16.96 -2.37
C ASN A 39 5.91 -17.45 -0.97
N GLU A 40 5.82 -18.77 -0.75
CA GLU A 40 6.14 -19.39 0.55
C GLU A 40 7.57 -19.13 1.05
N LYS A 41 8.50 -18.73 0.18
CA LYS A 41 9.87 -18.38 0.59
C LYS A 41 9.95 -17.01 1.28
N ASN A 42 8.93 -16.17 1.13
CA ASN A 42 8.85 -14.83 1.71
C ASN A 42 8.09 -14.83 3.06
N LEU A 43 7.84 -16.02 3.64
CA LEU A 43 7.26 -16.11 4.98
C LEU A 43 8.13 -15.35 5.99
N ASP A 44 7.46 -14.61 6.87
CA ASP A 44 8.06 -13.75 7.91
C ASP A 44 8.94 -12.59 7.41
N GLU A 45 9.01 -12.36 6.10
CA GLU A 45 9.73 -11.24 5.51
C GLU A 45 8.92 -9.94 5.62
N ILE A 46 9.59 -8.84 5.98
CA ILE A 46 8.99 -7.50 5.93
C ILE A 46 9.12 -6.98 4.49
N VAL A 47 7.98 -6.79 3.83
CA VAL A 47 7.93 -6.35 2.43
C VAL A 47 7.12 -5.06 2.27
N THR A 48 7.55 -4.23 1.32
CA THR A 48 6.83 -3.03 0.88
C THR A 48 6.26 -3.28 -0.50
N LEU A 49 4.93 -3.19 -0.61
CA LEU A 49 4.19 -3.33 -1.87
C LEU A 49 3.58 -2.00 -2.29
N CYS A 50 3.65 -1.71 -3.59
CA CYS A 50 3.00 -0.56 -4.20
C CYS A 50 2.09 -1.03 -5.32
N GLY A 51 0.84 -0.57 -5.31
CA GLY A 51 -0.17 -0.95 -6.30
C GLY A 51 -1.49 -0.21 -6.10
N TRP A 52 -2.48 -0.56 -6.90
CA TRP A 52 -3.84 -0.03 -6.84
C TRP A 52 -4.74 -0.96 -6.04
N VAL A 53 -5.61 -0.39 -5.22
CA VAL A 53 -6.62 -1.18 -4.52
C VAL A 53 -7.65 -1.67 -5.53
N HIS A 54 -7.73 -2.99 -5.70
CA HIS A 54 -8.71 -3.63 -6.58
C HIS A 54 -10.03 -3.88 -5.86
N THR A 55 -10.01 -4.53 -4.70
CA THR A 55 -11.19 -4.65 -3.83
C THR A 55 -10.84 -4.42 -2.37
N ARG A 56 -11.83 -3.98 -1.60
CA ARG A 56 -11.78 -3.88 -0.14
C ARG A 56 -12.96 -4.66 0.43
N ARG A 57 -12.70 -5.58 1.35
CA ARG A 57 -13.72 -6.36 2.06
C ARG A 57 -13.56 -6.15 3.56
N ASP A 58 -14.66 -5.95 4.25
CA ASP A 58 -14.70 -5.74 5.70
C ASP A 58 -15.36 -6.95 6.35
N HIS A 59 -14.66 -7.57 7.29
CA HIS A 59 -15.09 -8.80 7.95
C HIS A 59 -14.92 -8.65 9.46
N GLY A 60 -15.83 -7.91 10.09
CA GLY A 60 -16.01 -7.95 11.55
C GLY A 60 -14.77 -7.56 12.36
N GLY A 61 -14.01 -6.56 11.89
CA GLY A 61 -12.80 -6.08 12.56
C GLY A 61 -11.50 -6.36 11.80
N LEU A 62 -11.55 -7.17 10.74
CA LEU A 62 -10.45 -7.32 9.77
C LEU A 62 -10.82 -6.65 8.45
N ILE A 63 -9.84 -5.97 7.85
CA ILE A 63 -10.00 -5.40 6.51
C ILE A 63 -9.10 -6.18 5.56
N PHE A 64 -9.71 -6.77 4.54
CA PHE A 64 -9.01 -7.42 3.45
C PHE A 64 -8.95 -6.46 2.26
N VAL A 65 -7.76 -6.31 1.69
CA VAL A 65 -7.52 -5.47 0.53
C VAL A 65 -6.83 -6.31 -0.53
N ASP A 66 -7.46 -6.46 -1.68
CA ASP A 66 -6.77 -7.00 -2.84
C ASP A 66 -5.99 -5.87 -3.50
N LEU A 67 -4.66 -5.92 -3.44
CA LEU A 67 -3.74 -4.98 -4.05
C LEU A 67 -3.32 -5.52 -5.42
N TRP A 68 -3.47 -4.69 -6.45
CA TRP A 68 -3.14 -5.03 -7.83
C TRP A 68 -1.99 -4.20 -8.36
N ASP A 69 -1.10 -4.82 -9.12
CA ASP A 69 -0.13 -4.14 -9.95
C ASP A 69 -0.03 -4.81 -11.33
N LYS A 70 0.92 -4.36 -12.18
CA LYS A 70 1.15 -4.96 -13.50
C LYS A 70 1.48 -6.46 -13.44
N TYR A 71 2.00 -6.95 -12.33
CA TYR A 71 2.57 -8.28 -12.17
C TYR A 71 1.60 -9.26 -11.50
N GLY A 72 0.60 -8.78 -10.76
CA GLY A 72 -0.42 -9.65 -10.18
C GLY A 72 -1.29 -9.01 -9.11
N LEU A 73 -1.98 -9.88 -8.36
CA LEU A 73 -2.82 -9.54 -7.21
C LEU A 73 -2.20 -10.11 -5.94
N THR A 74 -2.13 -9.31 -4.88
CA THR A 74 -1.80 -9.75 -3.52
C THR A 74 -2.94 -9.39 -2.57
N GLN A 75 -3.33 -10.32 -1.70
CA GLN A 75 -4.24 -10.01 -0.60
C GLN A 75 -3.46 -9.46 0.60
N VAL A 76 -3.82 -8.26 1.04
CA VAL A 76 -3.31 -7.62 2.26
C VAL A 76 -4.40 -7.68 3.33
N VAL A 77 -4.05 -8.17 4.51
CA VAL A 77 -4.95 -8.20 5.67
C VAL A 77 -4.50 -7.15 6.66
N LEU A 78 -5.37 -6.20 6.96
CA LEU A 78 -5.17 -5.20 8.01
C LEU A 78 -5.90 -5.68 9.25
N ASN A 79 -5.14 -5.97 10.31
CA ASN A 79 -5.66 -6.34 11.61
C ASN A 79 -5.34 -5.24 12.63
N PRO A 80 -6.34 -4.48 13.12
CA PRO A 80 -6.12 -3.42 14.10
C PRO A 80 -5.60 -3.91 15.45
N GLN A 81 -5.68 -5.21 15.75
CA GLN A 81 -5.12 -5.80 16.98
C GLN A 81 -3.62 -6.10 16.89
N ILE A 82 -3.03 -6.06 15.68
CA ILE A 82 -1.58 -6.27 15.47
C ILE A 82 -0.80 -4.96 15.61
N ASP A 83 -1.51 -3.82 15.72
CA ASP A 83 -0.94 -2.46 15.77
C ASP A 83 -0.43 -2.07 17.18
N HIS A 84 0.30 -2.98 17.83
CA HIS A 84 0.98 -2.76 19.12
C HIS A 84 2.50 -2.54 18.97
N LEU A 85 3.00 -2.38 17.73
CA LEU A 85 4.43 -2.27 17.42
C LEU A 85 4.82 -0.95 16.71
N ALA A 86 4.07 0.12 16.94
CA ALA A 86 4.44 1.48 16.55
C ALA A 86 5.15 2.24 17.68
#